data_AF-A0A352JBT4-F1
#
_entry.id   AF-A0A352JBT4-F1
#
_cell.length_a   1.000
_cell.length_b   1.000
_cell.length_c   1.000
_cell.angle_alpha   90.00
_cell.angle_beta   90.00
_cell.angle_gamma   90.00
#
_symmetry.space_group_name_H-M   'P 1'
#
loop_
_entity.id
_entity.type
_entity.pdbx_description
1 polymer ?
#
loop_
_entity_poly.entity_id
_entity_poly.type
_entity_poly.pdbx_seq_one_letter_code
_entity_poly.pdbx_strand_id
1 'polypeptide(L)'
;MTIKRRDFLTFLGGMGGAMLFDAVPHNPNIPRFSMPFMDSESSGQAFAANSPKLSFKPIKGVMPLVTDAIAPSQQSQAYKNVEVVDDLVLPEGFVYDVIATWGDPVGDSRFGYNNDYLSLIETSNNEGYLTVNFEYISSLPWEQTYEKVIGKSLPFGEVDAALKALDKKDIDAWKLEDSDPLKEKIALISKEALIDLGIGVISLRRNPDGKWVRTNSAADRRVTGISGLEDGRYLKSTGPAAAIFRKEKGLGYTDKLGDRIIGTFNNCAGGTSPWGTVFSAEENYQNFVPEPVMPDGTSLPPSKKKFTKDDGELVGVANVFGLAGNKYGWMVEIDPANPNDYGTKHSWLGRFRHEAVGIRAEVGKPLVFYSGCDRRGGHLYKFVSKGIVKDPKDKANSKLLEEGMLYAAKFNADGTGSWIALKSSTAINPHKLEVLAGKMLTLPQRPEGGIFKATKEEEIADFKSKFKTLGDLYTGSDREKQGAILIDAHYAANAVGATCTARPEDTKIAPDGSLFIAFTSGSISSSDGSPDLRIFKGADGKAYEYGWIMRLNEDANKPEAMNFKWSMVATGGEPA
;
A
#
# COMPACT_ATOMS: atom_id res chain seq x y z
N MET A 1 6.09 -31.46 1.98
CA MET A 1 7.12 -31.54 3.05
C MET A 1 6.44 -31.21 4.38
N THR A 2 6.67 -31.97 5.46
CA THR A 2 6.11 -31.65 6.78
C THR A 2 7.10 -30.82 7.60
N ILE A 3 6.68 -29.66 8.08
CA ILE A 3 7.50 -28.77 8.92
C ILE A 3 6.74 -28.37 10.18
N LYS A 4 7.46 -27.94 11.22
CA LYS A 4 6.83 -27.38 12.41
C LYS A 4 6.16 -26.07 12.03
N ARG A 5 4.92 -25.88 12.51
CA ARG A 5 4.14 -24.66 12.24
C ARG A 5 4.88 -23.39 12.66
N ARG A 6 5.56 -23.41 13.80
CA ARG A 6 6.34 -22.26 14.28
C ARG A 6 7.45 -21.86 13.31
N ASP A 7 8.18 -22.85 12.79
CA ASP A 7 9.27 -22.60 11.85
C ASP A 7 8.71 -22.03 10.53
N PHE A 8 7.57 -22.54 10.07
CA PHE A 8 6.86 -22.03 8.91
C PHE A 8 6.36 -20.59 9.08
N LEU A 9 5.71 -20.28 10.21
CA LEU A 9 5.22 -18.93 10.48
C LEU A 9 6.36 -17.93 10.67
N THR A 10 7.49 -18.39 11.21
CA THR A 10 8.72 -17.57 11.30
C THR A 10 9.29 -17.30 9.90
N PHE A 11 9.26 -18.29 9.00
CA PHE A 11 9.66 -18.11 7.61
C PHE A 11 8.77 -17.11 6.86
N LEU A 12 7.44 -17.25 6.97
CA LEU A 12 6.48 -16.31 6.38
C LEU A 12 6.62 -14.88 6.94
N GLY A 13 6.81 -14.75 8.26
CA GLY A 13 7.06 -13.46 8.90
C GLY A 13 8.41 -12.83 8.53
N GLY A 14 9.43 -13.65 8.23
CA GLY A 14 10.76 -13.21 7.81
C GLY A 14 10.82 -12.65 6.39
N MET A 15 9.90 -13.06 5.50
CA MET A 15 9.78 -12.49 4.15
C MET A 15 9.20 -11.06 4.14
N GLY A 16 8.55 -10.63 5.23
CA GLY A 16 8.03 -9.26 5.42
C GLY A 16 8.91 -8.35 6.29
N GLY A 17 10.11 -8.78 6.66
CA GLY A 17 11.04 -7.95 7.43
C GLY A 17 12.10 -8.77 8.16
N ALA A 18 13.36 -8.48 7.89
CA ALA A 18 14.51 -9.08 8.56
C ALA A 18 14.35 -9.05 10.10
N MET A 19 14.15 -10.22 10.72
CA MET A 19 14.29 -10.40 12.16
C MET A 19 15.61 -11.13 12.46
N LEU A 20 16.55 -10.42 13.06
CA LEU A 20 17.63 -11.03 13.85
C LEU A 20 17.05 -11.34 15.24
N PHE A 21 16.88 -12.63 15.55
CA PHE A 21 16.57 -13.08 16.90
C PHE A 21 17.88 -13.23 17.69
N ASP A 22 18.03 -12.46 18.77
CA ASP A 22 18.90 -12.86 19.87
C ASP A 22 18.18 -13.93 20.71
N ALA A 23 18.84 -15.07 20.86
CA ALA A 23 18.37 -16.22 21.60
C ALA A 23 18.30 -15.91 23.10
N VAL A 24 17.11 -16.02 23.71
CA VAL A 24 16.94 -16.07 25.16
C VAL A 24 16.39 -17.46 25.54
N PRO A 25 17.00 -18.17 26.51
CA PRO A 25 16.63 -19.53 26.86
C PRO A 25 15.25 -19.62 27.53
N HIS A 26 14.63 -20.78 27.33
CA HIS A 26 13.33 -21.19 27.86
C HIS A 26 13.25 -21.00 29.38
N ASN A 27 12.36 -20.10 29.84
CA ASN A 27 11.99 -19.99 31.26
C ASN A 27 10.60 -20.64 31.46
N PRO A 28 10.47 -21.73 32.23
CA PRO A 28 9.23 -22.50 32.37
C PRO A 28 8.15 -21.83 33.26
N ASN A 29 8.35 -20.59 33.73
CA ASN A 29 7.44 -19.90 34.65
C ASN A 29 6.63 -18.75 34.01
N ILE A 30 6.39 -18.76 32.70
CA ILE A 30 5.50 -17.76 32.05
C ILE A 30 4.04 -18.20 32.25
N PRO A 31 3.17 -17.39 32.89
CA PRO A 31 1.75 -17.73 33.04
C PRO A 31 1.07 -17.79 31.66
N ARG A 32 0.15 -18.75 31.51
CA ARG A 32 -0.61 -19.00 30.28
C ARG A 32 -1.27 -17.71 29.78
N PHE A 33 -1.09 -17.45 28.48
CA PHE A 33 -1.65 -16.32 27.75
C PHE A 33 -3.19 -16.35 27.86
N SER A 34 -3.79 -15.30 28.39
CA SER A 34 -5.25 -15.08 28.32
C SER A 34 -5.47 -13.77 27.58
N MET A 35 -6.32 -13.81 26.55
CA MET A 35 -6.59 -12.65 25.69
C MET A 35 -7.48 -11.65 26.44
N PRO A 36 -7.02 -10.43 26.73
CA PRO A 36 -7.74 -9.50 27.61
C PRO A 36 -8.82 -8.66 26.90
N PHE A 37 -9.12 -8.93 25.63
CA PHE A 37 -10.06 -8.13 24.81
C PHE A 37 -11.24 -8.92 24.22
N MET A 38 -11.42 -10.18 24.61
CA MET A 38 -12.69 -10.87 24.36
C MET A 38 -13.69 -10.48 25.45
N ASP A 39 -14.20 -9.25 25.40
CA ASP A 39 -15.58 -9.08 25.81
C ASP A 39 -16.44 -9.89 24.84
N SER A 40 -17.36 -10.65 25.40
CA SER A 40 -18.16 -11.66 24.73
C SER A 40 -19.11 -11.04 23.70
N GLU A 41 -18.62 -10.71 22.51
CA GLU A 41 -19.48 -10.57 21.35
C GLU A 41 -19.59 -11.93 20.62
N SER A 42 -20.85 -12.36 20.51
CA SER A 42 -21.42 -13.62 20.02
C SER A 42 -21.06 -14.03 18.58
N SER A 43 -20.08 -13.41 17.93
CA SER A 43 -19.75 -13.63 16.51
C SER A 43 -19.13 -15.00 16.24
N GLY A 44 -18.20 -15.46 17.09
CA GLY A 44 -17.58 -16.78 16.95
C GLY A 44 -18.55 -17.94 17.15
N GLN A 45 -19.50 -17.79 18.08
CA GLN A 45 -20.58 -18.77 18.30
C GLN A 45 -21.62 -18.75 17.17
N ALA A 46 -21.92 -17.59 16.58
CA ALA A 46 -22.85 -17.48 15.46
C ALA A 46 -22.30 -18.10 14.16
N PHE A 47 -20.98 -18.02 13.93
CA PHE A 47 -20.33 -18.71 12.83
C PHE A 47 -20.24 -20.23 13.10
N ALA A 48 -19.82 -20.64 14.31
CA ALA A 48 -19.81 -22.04 14.74
C ALA A 48 -21.19 -22.73 14.63
N ALA A 49 -22.25 -22.02 15.00
CA ALA A 49 -23.62 -22.51 14.93
C ALA A 49 -24.14 -22.64 13.49
N ASN A 50 -23.54 -21.95 12.52
CA ASN A 50 -23.86 -22.05 11.09
C ASN A 50 -22.88 -22.95 10.30
N SER A 51 -21.76 -23.37 10.89
CA SER A 51 -20.78 -24.29 10.28
C SER A 51 -21.32 -25.61 9.72
N PRO A 52 -22.42 -26.22 10.22
CA PRO A 52 -23.02 -27.40 9.59
C PRO A 52 -23.56 -27.16 8.17
N LYS A 53 -23.53 -25.91 7.64
CA LYS A 53 -24.11 -25.52 6.36
C LYS A 53 -23.10 -25.31 5.22
N LEU A 54 -21.80 -25.55 5.43
CA LEU A 54 -20.86 -25.47 4.31
C LEU A 54 -21.11 -26.63 3.34
N SER A 55 -21.28 -26.33 2.06
CA SER A 55 -21.48 -27.32 0.99
C SER A 55 -20.20 -28.08 0.62
N PHE A 56 -19.07 -27.72 1.24
CA PHE A 56 -17.76 -28.31 1.01
C PHE A 56 -17.02 -28.52 2.33
N LYS A 57 -16.03 -29.41 2.31
CA LYS A 57 -15.11 -29.59 3.44
C LYS A 57 -13.93 -28.62 3.32
N PRO A 58 -13.71 -27.71 4.29
CA PRO A 58 -12.57 -26.80 4.25
C PRO A 58 -11.22 -27.55 4.20
N ILE A 59 -10.26 -26.96 3.52
CA ILE A 59 -8.87 -27.43 3.56
C ILE A 59 -8.27 -27.05 4.92
N LYS A 60 -7.58 -28.01 5.55
CA LYS A 60 -6.86 -27.75 6.80
C LYS A 60 -5.67 -26.83 6.50
N GLY A 61 -5.80 -25.55 6.86
CA GLY A 61 -4.75 -24.55 6.70
C GLY A 61 -3.79 -24.50 7.90
N VAL A 62 -3.15 -23.34 8.07
CA VAL A 62 -2.22 -23.08 9.19
C VAL A 62 -2.87 -22.40 10.39
N MET A 63 -4.17 -22.16 10.34
CA MET A 63 -4.94 -21.57 11.46
C MET A 63 -6.13 -22.49 11.79
N PRO A 64 -6.40 -22.73 13.08
CA PRO A 64 -7.60 -23.45 13.49
C PRO A 64 -8.83 -22.67 13.04
N LEU A 65 -9.68 -23.34 12.29
CA LEU A 65 -10.99 -22.83 11.91
C LEU A 65 -12.02 -23.30 12.93
N VAL A 66 -13.03 -22.46 13.16
CA VAL A 66 -14.16 -22.82 14.01
C VAL A 66 -14.85 -24.10 13.50
N THR A 67 -14.82 -24.33 12.19
CA THR A 67 -15.35 -25.53 11.52
C THR A 67 -14.62 -26.82 11.86
N ASP A 68 -13.39 -26.74 12.39
CA ASP A 68 -12.64 -27.95 12.75
C ASP A 68 -13.20 -28.62 14.01
N ALA A 69 -14.04 -27.91 14.78
CA ALA A 69 -14.60 -28.35 16.05
C ALA A 69 -13.53 -28.84 17.05
N ILE A 70 -12.32 -28.30 16.97
CA ILE A 70 -11.22 -28.59 17.89
C ILE A 70 -11.30 -27.62 19.07
N ALA A 71 -11.47 -28.15 20.28
CA ALA A 71 -11.47 -27.36 21.50
C ALA A 71 -10.16 -26.53 21.60
N PRO A 72 -10.20 -25.27 22.06
CA PRO A 72 -9.00 -24.40 22.14
C PRO A 72 -7.78 -25.09 22.75
N SER A 73 -7.96 -25.81 23.87
CA SER A 73 -6.90 -26.55 24.57
C SER A 73 -6.20 -27.65 23.75
N GLN A 74 -6.79 -28.07 22.62
CA GLN A 74 -6.27 -29.09 21.72
C GLN A 74 -5.72 -28.52 20.41
N GLN A 75 -5.97 -27.22 20.12
CA GLN A 75 -5.60 -26.61 18.85
C GLN A 75 -4.09 -26.58 18.65
N SER A 76 -3.32 -26.22 19.68
CA SER A 76 -1.85 -26.18 19.62
C SER A 76 -1.23 -27.52 19.19
N GLN A 77 -1.74 -28.64 19.73
CA GLN A 77 -1.31 -29.98 19.35
C GLN A 77 -1.81 -30.38 17.95
N ALA A 78 -3.05 -30.07 17.61
CA ALA A 78 -3.65 -30.42 16.31
C ALA A 78 -3.01 -29.65 15.13
N TYR A 79 -2.47 -28.46 15.38
CA TYR A 79 -1.82 -27.58 14.42
C TYR A 79 -0.28 -27.54 14.57
N LYS A 80 0.31 -28.47 15.32
CA LYS A 80 1.76 -28.49 15.58
C LYS A 80 2.60 -28.60 14.30
N ASN A 81 2.12 -29.36 13.33
CA ASN A 81 2.78 -29.60 12.05
C ASN A 81 1.91 -29.09 10.90
N VAL A 82 2.56 -28.57 9.86
CA VAL A 82 1.92 -28.18 8.62
C VAL A 82 2.56 -28.94 7.47
N GLU A 83 1.75 -29.30 6.49
CA GLU A 83 2.23 -29.84 5.23
C GLU A 83 2.35 -28.69 4.24
N VAL A 84 3.55 -28.53 3.68
CA VAL A 84 3.79 -27.61 2.57
C VAL A 84 3.67 -28.41 1.28
N VAL A 85 2.71 -28.00 0.45
CA VAL A 85 2.49 -28.48 -0.91
C VAL A 85 2.72 -27.29 -1.83
N ASP A 86 3.58 -27.45 -2.83
CA ASP A 86 3.84 -26.43 -3.85
C ASP A 86 2.79 -26.53 -4.97
N ASP A 87 1.52 -26.34 -4.60
CA ASP A 87 0.37 -26.41 -5.49
C ASP A 87 -0.80 -25.59 -4.91
N LEU A 88 -1.74 -25.16 -5.76
CA LEU A 88 -2.98 -24.52 -5.33
C LEU A 88 -3.98 -25.60 -4.85
N VAL A 89 -3.99 -25.83 -3.54
CA VAL A 89 -4.87 -26.83 -2.92
C VAL A 89 -6.26 -26.24 -2.68
N LEU A 90 -7.28 -26.82 -3.33
CA LEU A 90 -8.67 -26.40 -3.23
C LEU A 90 -9.54 -27.45 -2.51
N PRO A 91 -10.66 -27.06 -1.88
CA PRO A 91 -11.67 -27.99 -1.39
C PRO A 91 -12.19 -28.92 -2.49
N GLU A 92 -12.69 -30.09 -2.10
CA GLU A 92 -13.33 -31.02 -3.04
C GLU A 92 -14.48 -30.34 -3.81
N GLY A 93 -14.51 -30.53 -5.12
CA GLY A 93 -15.50 -29.93 -6.03
C GLY A 93 -15.15 -28.53 -6.54
N PHE A 94 -14.08 -27.90 -6.06
CA PHE A 94 -13.57 -26.64 -6.58
C PHE A 94 -12.49 -26.89 -7.64
N VAL A 95 -12.44 -25.99 -8.64
CA VAL A 95 -11.44 -25.99 -9.72
C VAL A 95 -10.92 -24.56 -9.91
N TYR A 96 -9.76 -24.44 -10.56
CA TYR A 96 -9.24 -23.18 -11.03
C TYR A 96 -8.88 -23.27 -12.52
N ASP A 97 -8.94 -22.13 -13.20
CA ASP A 97 -8.44 -21.97 -14.57
C ASP A 97 -7.24 -21.00 -14.53
N VAL A 98 -6.17 -21.33 -15.24
CA VAL A 98 -5.05 -20.38 -15.44
C VAL A 98 -5.47 -19.38 -16.52
N ILE A 99 -5.64 -18.11 -16.12
CA ILE A 99 -6.08 -17.03 -17.01
C ILE A 99 -4.93 -16.44 -17.82
N ALA A 100 -3.80 -16.18 -17.15
CA ALA A 100 -2.59 -15.62 -17.74
C ALA A 100 -1.39 -15.94 -16.84
N THR A 101 -0.20 -15.89 -17.42
CA THR A 101 1.10 -16.04 -16.76
C THR A 101 2.05 -14.92 -17.20
N TRP A 102 3.05 -14.61 -16.38
CA TRP A 102 4.07 -13.61 -16.72
C TRP A 102 4.66 -13.86 -18.11
N GLY A 103 4.79 -12.79 -18.90
CA GLY A 103 5.26 -12.87 -20.29
C GLY A 103 4.17 -13.03 -21.34
N ASP A 104 2.96 -13.50 -20.99
CA ASP A 104 1.87 -13.64 -21.95
C ASP A 104 1.53 -12.29 -22.62
N PRO A 105 1.22 -12.23 -23.92
CA PRO A 105 0.86 -10.96 -24.58
C PRO A 105 -0.37 -10.29 -23.94
N VAL A 106 -0.29 -8.98 -23.68
CA VAL A 106 -1.40 -8.14 -23.20
C VAL A 106 -1.33 -6.80 -23.92
N GLY A 107 -2.23 -6.57 -24.86
CA GLY A 107 -2.20 -5.38 -25.72
C GLY A 107 -0.89 -5.31 -26.52
N ASP A 108 -0.21 -4.17 -26.43
CA ASP A 108 1.11 -3.91 -27.03
C ASP A 108 2.28 -4.25 -26.09
N SER A 109 2.00 -4.95 -24.99
CA SER A 109 2.97 -5.33 -23.96
C SER A 109 2.73 -6.78 -23.53
N ARG A 110 3.13 -7.13 -22.31
CA ARG A 110 3.02 -8.46 -21.72
C ARG A 110 2.33 -8.43 -20.38
N PHE A 111 1.89 -9.58 -19.88
CA PHE A 111 1.46 -9.77 -18.52
C PHE A 111 2.67 -9.60 -17.59
N GLY A 112 2.53 -8.79 -16.53
CA GLY A 112 3.62 -8.44 -15.62
C GLY A 112 4.01 -9.58 -14.68
N TYR A 113 4.93 -9.30 -13.76
CA TYR A 113 5.59 -10.33 -12.93
C TYR A 113 4.76 -10.77 -11.71
N ASN A 114 4.85 -10.06 -10.58
CA ASN A 114 4.15 -10.40 -9.34
C ASN A 114 2.80 -9.69 -9.27
N ASN A 115 1.72 -10.45 -9.10
CA ASN A 115 0.34 -9.92 -9.10
C ASN A 115 -0.21 -9.86 -7.67
N ASP A 116 -0.56 -8.67 -7.20
CA ASP A 116 -0.95 -8.46 -5.79
C ASP A 116 -2.42 -8.07 -5.64
N TYR A 117 -3.09 -7.68 -6.72
CA TYR A 117 -4.53 -7.37 -6.72
C TYR A 117 -5.24 -7.75 -8.00
N LEU A 118 -6.48 -8.21 -7.84
CA LEU A 118 -7.40 -8.54 -8.91
C LEU A 118 -8.75 -7.84 -8.69
N SER A 119 -9.26 -7.18 -9.73
CA SER A 119 -10.62 -6.65 -9.76
C SER A 119 -11.33 -7.12 -11.02
N LEU A 120 -12.42 -7.86 -10.86
CA LEU A 120 -13.31 -8.28 -11.94
C LEU A 120 -14.49 -7.31 -12.04
N ILE A 121 -14.61 -6.64 -13.18
CA ILE A 121 -15.73 -5.78 -13.53
C ILE A 121 -16.58 -6.51 -14.55
N GLU A 122 -17.72 -7.05 -14.12
CA GLU A 122 -18.66 -7.71 -15.01
C GLU A 122 -19.29 -6.68 -15.97
N THR A 123 -19.24 -6.98 -17.26
CA THR A 123 -19.87 -6.17 -18.33
C THR A 123 -21.17 -6.81 -18.82
N SER A 124 -21.24 -8.14 -18.75
CA SER A 124 -22.42 -8.93 -19.07
C SER A 124 -22.36 -10.25 -18.28
N ASN A 125 -23.42 -11.07 -18.37
CA ASN A 125 -23.40 -12.38 -17.72
C ASN A 125 -22.26 -13.23 -18.31
N ASN A 126 -21.32 -13.67 -17.45
CA ASN A 126 -20.13 -14.44 -17.83
C ASN A 126 -19.10 -13.68 -18.70
N GLU A 127 -19.10 -12.35 -18.70
CA GLU A 127 -18.08 -11.55 -19.37
C GLU A 127 -17.67 -10.36 -18.51
N GLY A 128 -16.43 -9.91 -18.66
CA GLY A 128 -15.96 -8.75 -17.92
C GLY A 128 -14.53 -8.37 -18.22
N TYR A 129 -14.06 -7.35 -17.52
CA TYR A 129 -12.67 -6.96 -17.49
C TYR A 129 -12.05 -7.41 -16.18
N LEU A 130 -10.90 -8.07 -16.26
CA LEU A 130 -10.03 -8.29 -15.11
C LEU A 130 -8.92 -7.24 -15.13
N THR A 131 -8.86 -6.49 -14.04
CA THR A 131 -7.79 -5.53 -13.77
C THR A 131 -6.81 -6.21 -12.81
N VAL A 132 -5.52 -6.10 -13.11
CA VAL A 132 -4.44 -6.77 -12.38
C VAL A 132 -3.39 -5.73 -11.99
N ASN A 133 -3.03 -5.68 -10.72
CA ASN A 133 -1.88 -4.89 -10.27
C ASN A 133 -0.61 -5.74 -10.30
N PHE A 134 0.50 -5.15 -10.74
CA PHE A 134 1.82 -5.75 -10.74
C PHE A 134 2.75 -4.95 -9.83
N GLU A 135 3.15 -5.53 -8.69
CA GLU A 135 3.69 -4.76 -7.58
C GLU A 135 5.22 -4.67 -7.58
N TYR A 136 5.91 -5.79 -7.39
CA TYR A 136 7.35 -5.78 -7.12
C TYR A 136 8.13 -6.75 -8.01
N ILE A 137 9.44 -6.51 -8.12
CA ILE A 137 10.39 -7.42 -8.74
C ILE A 137 11.15 -8.14 -7.64
N SER A 138 11.00 -9.46 -7.60
CA SER A 138 11.89 -10.31 -6.80
C SER A 138 13.21 -10.49 -7.57
N SER A 139 14.23 -9.70 -7.21
CA SER A 139 15.50 -9.54 -7.95
C SER A 139 16.06 -10.86 -8.50
N LEU A 140 16.37 -11.80 -7.61
CA LEU A 140 17.01 -13.07 -7.97
C LEU A 140 16.14 -13.97 -8.87
N PRO A 141 14.90 -14.36 -8.51
CA PRO A 141 14.11 -15.23 -9.37
C PRO A 141 13.73 -14.54 -10.69
N TRP A 142 13.51 -13.22 -10.69
CA TRP A 142 13.26 -12.47 -11.93
C TRP A 142 14.47 -12.54 -12.86
N GLU A 143 15.67 -12.21 -12.38
CA GLU A 143 16.92 -12.32 -13.15
C GLU A 143 17.15 -13.74 -13.70
N GLN A 144 16.97 -14.78 -12.86
CA GLN A 144 17.21 -16.18 -13.24
C GLN A 144 16.24 -16.70 -14.30
N THR A 145 15.03 -16.16 -14.36
CA THR A 145 13.96 -16.69 -15.21
C THR A 145 13.55 -15.75 -16.35
N TYR A 146 14.02 -14.49 -16.34
CA TYR A 146 13.65 -13.48 -17.33
C TYR A 146 13.90 -13.94 -18.76
N GLU A 147 15.10 -14.43 -19.08
CA GLU A 147 15.39 -14.88 -20.45
C GLU A 147 14.50 -16.05 -20.88
N LYS A 148 14.18 -16.97 -19.95
CA LYS A 148 13.33 -18.13 -20.23
C LYS A 148 11.88 -17.72 -20.51
N VAL A 149 11.37 -16.71 -19.80
CA VAL A 149 9.98 -16.27 -19.91
C VAL A 149 9.80 -15.25 -21.04
N ILE A 150 10.74 -14.31 -21.16
CA ILE A 150 10.66 -13.19 -22.10
C ILE A 150 11.36 -13.47 -23.43
N GLY A 151 12.32 -14.40 -23.47
CA GLY A 151 13.12 -14.68 -24.66
C GLY A 151 14.16 -13.60 -24.97
N LYS A 152 14.51 -12.75 -24.00
CA LYS A 152 15.49 -11.66 -24.10
C LYS A 152 16.50 -11.74 -22.96
N SER A 153 17.79 -11.61 -23.25
CA SER A 153 18.83 -11.48 -22.22
C SER A 153 18.99 -10.03 -21.75
N LEU A 154 19.36 -9.82 -20.49
CA LEU A 154 19.68 -8.51 -19.91
C LEU A 154 21.11 -8.48 -19.37
N PRO A 155 21.76 -7.29 -19.35
CA PRO A 155 23.18 -7.17 -19.04
C PRO A 155 23.49 -7.21 -17.53
N PHE A 156 22.87 -8.12 -16.77
CA PHE A 156 23.03 -8.20 -15.32
C PHE A 156 24.48 -8.41 -14.90
N GLY A 157 25.15 -9.41 -15.47
CA GLY A 157 26.55 -9.72 -15.15
C GLY A 157 27.51 -8.58 -15.51
N GLU A 158 27.20 -7.78 -16.54
CA GLU A 158 28.01 -6.62 -16.91
C GLU A 158 27.83 -5.46 -15.93
N VAL A 159 26.60 -5.22 -15.46
CA VAL A 159 26.32 -4.23 -14.43
C VAL A 159 26.94 -4.64 -13.10
N ASP A 160 26.83 -5.91 -12.70
CA ASP A 160 27.44 -6.44 -11.48
C ASP A 160 28.97 -6.31 -11.51
N ALA A 161 29.59 -6.66 -12.66
CA ALA A 161 31.03 -6.49 -12.84
C ALA A 161 31.47 -5.02 -12.75
N ALA A 162 30.70 -4.10 -13.34
CA ALA A 162 30.99 -2.68 -13.29
C ALA A 162 30.84 -2.09 -11.88
N LEU A 163 29.77 -2.43 -11.15
CA LEU A 163 29.56 -2.01 -9.77
C LEU A 163 30.67 -2.54 -8.85
N LYS A 164 31.05 -3.81 -9.02
CA LYS A 164 32.17 -4.42 -8.30
C LYS A 164 33.51 -3.73 -8.61
N ALA A 165 33.76 -3.39 -9.89
CA ALA A 165 34.98 -2.68 -10.28
C ALA A 165 35.07 -1.27 -9.69
N LEU A 166 33.93 -0.64 -9.41
CA LEU A 166 33.84 0.66 -8.74
C LEU A 166 33.92 0.55 -7.20
N ASP A 167 33.95 -0.66 -6.64
CA ASP A 167 33.81 -0.95 -5.20
C ASP A 167 32.56 -0.28 -4.60
N LYS A 168 31.44 -0.35 -5.33
CA LYS A 168 30.15 0.26 -4.95
C LYS A 168 29.04 -0.77 -4.99
N LYS A 169 28.12 -0.66 -4.02
CA LYS A 169 26.85 -1.41 -4.00
C LYS A 169 25.71 -0.65 -4.68
N ASP A 170 25.83 0.67 -4.78
CA ASP A 170 24.83 1.56 -5.34
C ASP A 170 25.46 2.57 -6.31
N ILE A 171 24.65 3.12 -7.22
CA ILE A 171 25.12 4.15 -8.15
C ILE A 171 24.01 5.17 -8.47
N ASP A 172 24.41 6.43 -8.59
CA ASP A 172 23.54 7.49 -9.10
C ASP A 172 23.58 7.47 -10.62
N ALA A 173 22.80 6.56 -11.22
CA ALA A 173 22.74 6.36 -12.66
C ALA A 173 22.24 7.61 -13.42
N TRP A 174 21.41 8.43 -12.77
CA TRP A 174 20.93 9.70 -13.33
C TRP A 174 22.07 10.68 -13.63
N LYS A 175 23.13 10.68 -12.81
CA LYS A 175 24.29 11.57 -12.96
C LYS A 175 25.38 11.05 -13.90
N LEU A 176 25.27 9.80 -14.36
CA LEU A 176 26.17 9.31 -15.40
C LEU A 176 25.91 10.09 -16.69
N GLU A 177 26.97 10.34 -17.46
CA GLU A 177 26.85 10.94 -18.78
C GLU A 177 25.99 10.04 -19.69
N ASP A 178 25.23 10.63 -20.61
CA ASP A 178 24.35 9.86 -21.51
C ASP A 178 25.13 8.89 -22.41
N SER A 179 26.42 9.16 -22.66
CA SER A 179 27.32 8.28 -23.40
C SER A 179 27.98 7.19 -22.55
N ASP A 180 27.72 7.12 -21.24
CA ASP A 180 28.31 6.11 -20.35
C ASP A 180 27.68 4.74 -20.61
N PRO A 181 28.47 3.71 -21.00
CA PRO A 181 27.93 2.37 -21.28
C PRO A 181 27.25 1.71 -20.06
N LEU A 182 27.64 2.08 -18.84
CA LEU A 182 26.98 1.57 -17.63
C LEU A 182 25.57 2.15 -17.49
N LYS A 183 25.37 3.43 -17.84
CA LYS A 183 24.04 4.07 -17.80
C LYS A 183 23.08 3.38 -18.76
N GLU A 184 23.52 3.08 -19.98
CA GLU A 184 22.72 2.37 -20.97
C GLU A 184 22.26 0.99 -20.47
N LYS A 185 23.17 0.22 -19.88
CA LYS A 185 22.86 -1.12 -19.33
C LYS A 185 21.91 -1.06 -18.13
N ILE A 186 22.12 -0.10 -17.22
CA ILE A 186 21.20 0.15 -16.10
C ILE A 186 19.83 0.59 -16.61
N ALA A 187 19.77 1.46 -17.62
CA ALA A 187 18.53 1.91 -18.24
C ALA A 187 17.77 0.73 -18.87
N LEU A 188 18.47 -0.19 -19.54
CA LEU A 188 17.84 -1.38 -20.13
C LEU A 188 17.22 -2.30 -19.06
N ILE A 189 17.96 -2.64 -18.00
CA ILE A 189 17.43 -3.45 -16.89
C ILE A 189 16.23 -2.74 -16.24
N SER A 190 16.39 -1.44 -15.95
CA SER A 190 15.38 -0.64 -15.28
C SER A 190 14.10 -0.50 -16.10
N LYS A 191 14.23 -0.36 -17.42
CA LYS A 191 13.10 -0.29 -18.35
C LYS A 191 12.29 -1.58 -18.31
N GLU A 192 12.96 -2.73 -18.40
CA GLU A 192 12.31 -4.03 -18.42
C GLU A 192 11.66 -4.37 -17.07
N ALA A 193 12.32 -4.02 -15.96
CA ALA A 193 11.74 -4.11 -14.62
C ALA A 193 10.46 -3.27 -14.52
N LEU A 194 10.48 -2.00 -14.97
CA LEU A 194 9.31 -1.14 -14.92
C LEU A 194 8.19 -1.54 -15.90
N ILE A 195 8.51 -2.23 -17.01
CA ILE A 195 7.50 -2.85 -17.90
C ILE A 195 6.73 -3.97 -17.18
N ASP A 196 7.40 -4.71 -16.31
CA ASP A 196 6.80 -5.82 -15.56
C ASP A 196 5.98 -5.37 -14.35
N LEU A 197 6.01 -4.07 -14.01
CA LEU A 197 5.20 -3.44 -12.96
C LEU A 197 4.06 -2.60 -13.55
N GLY A 198 3.08 -2.22 -12.73
CA GLY A 198 1.99 -1.32 -13.13
C GLY A 198 0.63 -1.98 -13.05
N ILE A 199 -0.21 -1.73 -14.05
CA ILE A 199 -1.59 -2.22 -14.13
C ILE A 199 -1.81 -2.94 -15.46
N GLY A 200 -2.55 -4.03 -15.46
CA GLY A 200 -3.06 -4.71 -16.64
C GLY A 200 -4.58 -4.69 -16.67
N VAL A 201 -5.14 -4.52 -17.87
CA VAL A 201 -6.57 -4.74 -18.14
C VAL A 201 -6.64 -5.87 -19.16
N ILE A 202 -7.37 -6.93 -18.84
CA ILE A 202 -7.65 -8.02 -19.79
C ILE A 202 -9.15 -8.30 -19.84
N SER A 203 -9.63 -8.65 -21.02
CA SER A 203 -11.02 -9.05 -21.26
C SER A 203 -11.20 -10.55 -21.05
N LEU A 204 -12.23 -10.94 -20.31
CA LEU A 204 -12.56 -12.33 -20.00
C LEU A 204 -13.96 -12.69 -20.48
N ARG A 205 -14.14 -13.97 -20.83
CA ARG A 205 -15.45 -14.59 -21.01
C ARG A 205 -15.43 -16.01 -20.44
N ARG A 206 -16.59 -16.50 -20.02
CA ARG A 206 -16.79 -17.93 -19.78
C ARG A 206 -17.14 -18.63 -21.08
N ASN A 207 -16.40 -19.67 -21.43
CA ASN A 207 -16.66 -20.46 -22.64
C ASN A 207 -17.82 -21.47 -22.41
N PRO A 208 -18.31 -22.16 -23.46
CA PRO A 208 -19.39 -23.14 -23.34
C PRO A 208 -19.11 -24.32 -22.40
N ASP A 209 -17.82 -24.66 -22.20
CA ASP A 209 -17.38 -25.70 -21.25
C ASP A 209 -17.36 -25.21 -19.80
N GLY A 210 -17.72 -23.94 -19.56
CA GLY A 210 -17.79 -23.35 -18.23
C GLY A 210 -16.46 -22.85 -17.68
N LYS A 211 -15.41 -22.76 -18.51
CA LYS A 211 -14.09 -22.21 -18.13
C LYS A 211 -13.98 -20.73 -18.41
N TRP A 212 -13.29 -20.00 -17.55
CA TRP A 212 -12.94 -18.61 -17.82
C TRP A 212 -11.72 -18.54 -18.74
N VAL A 213 -11.83 -17.76 -19.81
CA VAL A 213 -10.76 -17.59 -20.80
C VAL A 213 -10.60 -16.13 -21.18
N ARG A 214 -9.38 -15.75 -21.54
CA ARG A 214 -9.09 -14.44 -22.13
C ARG A 214 -9.75 -14.33 -23.50
N THR A 215 -10.29 -13.15 -23.78
CA THR A 215 -10.87 -12.86 -25.10
C THR A 215 -9.89 -12.17 -26.05
N ASN A 216 -8.78 -11.67 -25.52
CA ASN A 216 -7.74 -10.94 -26.26
C ASN A 216 -8.33 -9.77 -27.08
N SER A 217 -9.27 -9.04 -26.48
CA SER A 217 -9.93 -7.92 -27.14
C SER A 217 -9.01 -6.73 -27.31
N ALA A 218 -9.41 -5.77 -28.15
CA ALA A 218 -8.70 -4.49 -28.28
C ALA A 218 -8.71 -3.62 -27.00
N ALA A 219 -9.46 -4.01 -25.97
CA ALA A 219 -9.41 -3.35 -24.66
C ALA A 219 -8.25 -3.83 -23.77
N ASP A 220 -7.66 -4.99 -24.10
CA ASP A 220 -6.50 -5.53 -23.38
C ASP A 220 -5.32 -4.56 -23.50
N ARG A 221 -4.77 -4.10 -22.38
CA ARG A 221 -3.67 -3.13 -22.36
C ARG A 221 -2.87 -3.19 -21.06
N ARG A 222 -1.66 -2.63 -21.10
CA ARG A 222 -0.82 -2.36 -19.93
C ARG A 222 -0.68 -0.86 -19.70
N VAL A 223 -0.76 -0.46 -18.44
CA VAL A 223 -0.20 0.79 -17.93
C VAL A 223 1.03 0.41 -17.13
N THR A 224 2.22 0.59 -17.69
CA THR A 224 3.46 0.12 -17.06
C THR A 224 4.09 1.19 -16.18
N GLY A 225 5.16 0.84 -15.45
CA GLY A 225 5.99 1.79 -14.72
C GLY A 225 6.68 2.85 -15.58
N ILE A 226 6.61 2.73 -16.91
CA ILE A 226 7.17 3.70 -17.88
C ILE A 226 6.20 4.13 -18.98
N SER A 227 4.89 3.86 -18.86
CA SER A 227 3.90 4.42 -19.80
C SER A 227 4.00 5.96 -19.83
N GLY A 228 4.00 6.55 -21.01
CA GLY A 228 4.25 7.98 -21.21
C GLY A 228 5.71 8.35 -21.47
N LEU A 229 6.68 7.49 -21.15
CA LEU A 229 8.10 7.80 -21.37
C LEU A 229 8.43 7.95 -22.87
N GLU A 230 7.95 7.01 -23.69
CA GLU A 230 8.26 6.94 -25.13
C GLU A 230 7.03 7.02 -26.03
N ASP A 231 5.84 6.75 -25.48
CA ASP A 231 4.59 6.57 -26.25
C ASP A 231 3.59 7.72 -26.06
N GLY A 232 3.89 8.69 -25.18
CA GLY A 232 3.02 9.82 -24.87
C GLY A 232 1.76 9.47 -24.07
N ARG A 233 1.60 8.23 -23.60
CA ARG A 233 0.43 7.72 -22.86
C ARG A 233 0.55 8.03 -21.37
N TYR A 234 0.66 9.31 -21.06
CA TYR A 234 0.84 9.80 -19.70
C TYR A 234 -0.40 9.56 -18.83
N LEU A 235 -0.15 9.27 -17.55
CA LEU A 235 -1.17 9.37 -16.51
C LEU A 235 -1.51 10.85 -16.27
N LYS A 236 -2.76 11.06 -15.84
CA LYS A 236 -3.29 12.38 -15.46
C LYS A 236 -3.21 12.58 -13.95
N SER A 237 -3.37 13.83 -13.51
CA SER A 237 -3.59 14.15 -12.10
C SER A 237 -4.69 15.18 -11.92
N THR A 238 -5.39 15.10 -10.79
CA THR A 238 -6.34 16.13 -10.35
C THR A 238 -6.05 16.57 -8.92
N GLY A 239 -6.76 17.61 -8.46
CA GLY A 239 -6.62 18.15 -7.11
C GLY A 239 -5.47 19.16 -6.94
N PRO A 240 -5.14 19.54 -5.70
CA PRO A 240 -4.18 20.60 -5.42
C PRO A 240 -2.72 20.29 -5.81
N ALA A 241 -2.29 19.03 -5.78
CA ALA A 241 -0.90 18.66 -6.11
C ALA A 241 -0.52 18.96 -7.56
N ALA A 242 -1.51 18.99 -8.48
CA ALA A 242 -1.29 19.39 -9.87
C ALA A 242 -0.71 20.82 -10.00
N ALA A 243 -0.98 21.71 -9.03
CA ALA A 243 -0.34 23.04 -9.01
C ALA A 243 1.17 22.96 -8.76
N ILE A 244 1.62 21.99 -7.95
CA ILE A 244 3.04 21.75 -7.69
C ILE A 244 3.72 21.10 -8.90
N PHE A 245 3.06 20.13 -9.54
CA PHE A 245 3.61 19.45 -10.72
C PHE A 245 3.82 20.40 -11.90
N ARG A 246 2.99 21.45 -12.03
CA ARG A 246 3.11 22.48 -13.08
C ARG A 246 4.14 23.58 -12.79
N LYS A 247 4.85 23.53 -11.66
CA LYS A 247 5.92 24.50 -11.37
C LYS A 247 7.03 24.42 -12.41
N GLU A 248 7.34 25.55 -13.04
CA GLU A 248 8.53 25.67 -13.90
C GLU A 248 9.81 25.78 -13.06
N LYS A 249 9.72 26.36 -11.86
CA LYS A 249 10.80 26.53 -10.88
C LYS A 249 10.25 26.24 -9.48
N GLY A 250 11.03 25.53 -8.68
CA GLY A 250 10.75 25.28 -7.27
C GLY A 250 12.04 25.11 -6.48
N LEU A 251 11.92 24.85 -5.19
CA LEU A 251 13.05 24.64 -4.29
C LEU A 251 13.82 23.34 -4.58
N GLY A 252 13.16 22.36 -5.20
CA GLY A 252 13.70 21.06 -5.55
C GLY A 252 13.67 20.75 -7.04
N TYR A 253 13.62 19.46 -7.35
CA TYR A 253 13.61 18.94 -8.71
C TYR A 253 12.22 19.04 -9.36
N THR A 254 12.23 19.39 -10.64
CA THR A 254 11.05 19.44 -11.53
C THR A 254 11.41 18.71 -12.82
N ASP A 255 10.59 17.73 -13.22
CA ASP A 255 10.82 16.89 -14.42
C ASP A 255 10.43 17.58 -15.74
N LYS A 256 9.92 18.81 -15.67
CA LYS A 256 9.46 19.62 -16.82
C LYS A 256 8.31 19.00 -17.62
N LEU A 257 7.63 17.99 -17.08
CA LEU A 257 6.46 17.37 -17.73
C LEU A 257 5.16 18.09 -17.40
N GLY A 258 5.17 19.02 -16.44
CA GLY A 258 3.97 19.60 -15.86
C GLY A 258 3.25 18.56 -15.01
N ASP A 259 1.92 18.51 -15.10
CA ASP A 259 1.07 17.54 -14.40
C ASP A 259 0.90 16.20 -15.14
N ARG A 260 1.59 16.01 -16.26
CA ARG A 260 1.72 14.71 -16.93
C ARG A 260 2.64 13.80 -16.11
N ILE A 261 2.27 12.54 -15.96
CA ILE A 261 2.99 11.57 -15.13
C ILE A 261 3.40 10.37 -16.00
N ILE A 262 4.65 9.95 -15.86
CA ILE A 262 5.17 8.73 -16.49
C ILE A 262 4.88 7.57 -15.55
N GLY A 263 4.10 6.61 -16.03
CA GLY A 263 3.89 5.32 -15.40
C GLY A 263 3.28 5.32 -14.00
N THR A 264 3.12 4.09 -13.52
CA THR A 264 2.73 3.74 -12.15
C THR A 264 3.41 2.41 -11.82
N PHE A 265 3.91 2.27 -10.60
CA PHE A 265 4.67 1.08 -10.20
C PHE A 265 4.51 0.86 -8.70
N ASN A 266 4.83 -0.37 -8.28
CA ASN A 266 4.57 -0.81 -6.92
C ASN A 266 3.09 -0.71 -6.57
N ASN A 267 2.28 -1.14 -7.53
CA ASN A 267 0.83 -1.23 -7.43
C ASN A 267 0.51 -2.46 -6.57
N CYS A 268 0.16 -2.25 -5.31
CA CYS A 268 -0.15 -3.30 -4.34
C CYS A 268 -1.61 -3.74 -4.48
N ALA A 269 -2.42 -3.53 -3.43
CA ALA A 269 -3.85 -3.77 -3.44
C ALA A 269 -4.63 -2.63 -4.14
N GLY A 270 -5.90 -2.48 -3.78
CA GLY A 270 -6.76 -1.52 -4.45
C GLY A 270 -8.21 -1.58 -4.00
N GLY A 271 -9.10 -1.16 -4.89
CA GLY A 271 -10.53 -1.21 -4.66
C GLY A 271 -11.31 -1.01 -5.96
N THR A 272 -12.54 -1.51 -5.97
CA THR A 272 -13.44 -1.37 -7.12
C THR A 272 -14.55 -0.41 -6.77
N SER A 273 -14.77 0.59 -7.62
CA SER A 273 -15.83 1.58 -7.40
C SER A 273 -17.19 1.03 -7.81
N PRO A 274 -18.29 1.51 -7.19
CA PRO A 274 -19.64 1.14 -7.62
C PRO A 274 -19.99 1.61 -9.05
N TRP A 275 -19.21 2.53 -9.64
CA TRP A 275 -19.37 3.03 -11.01
C TRP A 275 -18.47 2.32 -12.04
N GLY A 276 -17.82 1.21 -11.64
CA GLY A 276 -17.12 0.31 -12.57
C GLY A 276 -15.72 0.77 -12.98
N THR A 277 -15.07 1.60 -12.16
CA THR A 277 -13.63 1.90 -12.25
C THR A 277 -12.86 1.17 -11.15
N VAL A 278 -11.55 1.05 -11.34
CA VAL A 278 -10.64 0.40 -10.38
C VAL A 278 -9.65 1.41 -9.85
N PHE A 279 -9.39 1.33 -8.56
CA PHE A 279 -8.38 2.10 -7.86
C PHE A 279 -7.22 1.17 -7.53
N SER A 280 -6.03 1.51 -8.04
CA SER A 280 -4.78 0.79 -7.86
C SER A 280 -3.85 1.60 -6.96
N ALA A 281 -3.23 0.96 -5.99
CA ALA A 281 -2.53 1.63 -4.90
C ALA A 281 -1.01 1.59 -5.06
N GLU A 282 -0.35 2.75 -5.20
CA GLU A 282 1.11 2.82 -5.16
C GLU A 282 1.61 2.76 -3.70
N GLU A 283 2.35 1.72 -3.34
CA GLU A 283 2.66 1.36 -1.96
C GLU A 283 4.14 1.66 -1.63
N ASN A 284 5.06 0.73 -1.88
CA ASN A 284 6.49 0.89 -1.63
C ASN A 284 7.24 1.69 -2.72
N TYR A 285 6.64 2.79 -3.20
CA TYR A 285 7.21 3.65 -4.25
C TYR A 285 8.57 4.27 -3.88
N GLN A 286 8.89 4.42 -2.58
CA GLN A 286 10.19 4.88 -2.09
C GLN A 286 11.34 3.94 -2.48
N ASN A 287 11.03 2.71 -2.89
CA ASN A 287 12.01 1.78 -3.45
C ASN A 287 12.45 2.20 -4.85
N PHE A 288 11.74 3.10 -5.51
CA PHE A 288 12.00 3.50 -6.90
C PHE A 288 12.45 4.96 -6.99
N VAL A 289 11.83 5.84 -6.20
CA VAL A 289 12.04 7.30 -6.25
C VAL A 289 12.23 7.90 -4.85
N PRO A 290 12.79 9.12 -4.72
CA PRO A 290 12.86 9.80 -3.43
C PRO A 290 11.47 10.09 -2.86
N GLU A 291 11.20 9.65 -1.63
CA GLU A 291 9.93 9.91 -0.96
C GLU A 291 9.81 11.35 -0.41
N PRO A 292 10.79 11.87 0.38
CA PRO A 292 10.66 13.19 0.97
C PRO A 292 10.69 14.32 -0.05
N VAL A 293 10.14 15.48 0.33
CA VAL A 293 9.98 16.65 -0.55
C VAL A 293 10.50 17.94 0.07
N MET A 294 10.64 18.96 -0.78
CA MET A 294 10.96 20.33 -0.37
C MET A 294 9.73 21.03 0.23
N PRO A 295 9.89 22.16 0.95
CA PRO A 295 8.77 22.89 1.55
C PRO A 295 7.69 23.38 0.57
N ASP A 296 8.02 23.54 -0.70
CA ASP A 296 7.08 23.93 -1.76
C ASP A 296 6.43 22.71 -2.46
N GLY A 297 6.62 21.50 -1.92
CA GLY A 297 6.11 20.23 -2.45
C GLY A 297 6.90 19.67 -3.64
N THR A 298 7.93 20.37 -4.14
CA THR A 298 8.75 19.83 -5.22
C THR A 298 9.63 18.67 -4.75
N SER A 299 9.90 17.74 -5.66
CA SER A 299 10.64 16.51 -5.36
C SER A 299 12.06 16.80 -4.89
N LEU A 300 12.63 15.97 -4.03
CA LEU A 300 14.08 15.85 -3.95
C LEU A 300 14.65 15.34 -5.29
N PRO A 301 15.93 15.65 -5.62
CA PRO A 301 16.50 15.23 -6.90
C PRO A 301 16.60 13.70 -7.01
N PRO A 302 16.48 13.12 -8.23
CA PRO A 302 16.56 11.67 -8.47
C PRO A 302 17.79 11.02 -7.82
N SER A 303 18.92 11.74 -7.75
CA SER A 303 20.14 11.36 -7.03
C SER A 303 19.96 10.90 -5.57
N LYS A 304 18.84 11.25 -4.92
CA LYS A 304 18.55 10.81 -3.55
C LYS A 304 18.05 9.37 -3.46
N LYS A 305 17.68 8.75 -4.57
CA LYS A 305 17.40 7.32 -4.66
C LYS A 305 18.28 6.72 -5.76
N LYS A 306 19.34 6.04 -5.34
CA LYS A 306 20.29 5.42 -6.25
C LYS A 306 19.80 4.06 -6.74
N PHE A 307 20.30 3.65 -7.90
CA PHE A 307 20.15 2.28 -8.38
C PHE A 307 21.01 1.35 -7.51
N THR A 308 20.40 0.27 -7.03
CA THR A 308 21.05 -0.80 -6.28
C THR A 308 20.54 -2.14 -6.81
N LYS A 309 21.46 -3.08 -6.97
CA LYS A 309 21.17 -4.47 -7.33
C LYS A 309 22.00 -5.41 -6.45
N ASP A 310 21.32 -6.33 -5.79
CA ASP A 310 21.91 -7.54 -5.20
C ASP A 310 20.90 -8.71 -5.25
N ASP A 311 21.25 -9.83 -4.62
CA ASP A 311 20.43 -11.05 -4.60
C ASP A 311 19.05 -10.84 -3.92
N GLY A 312 18.91 -9.81 -3.08
CA GLY A 312 17.67 -9.50 -2.37
C GLY A 312 16.90 -8.32 -2.94
N GLU A 313 17.58 -7.31 -3.48
CA GLU A 313 16.98 -6.02 -3.84
C GLU A 313 17.31 -5.59 -5.28
N LEU A 314 16.29 -5.15 -6.01
CA LEU A 314 16.41 -4.34 -7.22
C LEU A 314 15.65 -3.03 -7.00
N VAL A 315 16.36 -1.99 -6.61
CA VAL A 315 15.77 -0.71 -6.18
C VAL A 315 16.38 0.46 -6.93
N GLY A 316 15.64 1.57 -6.98
CA GLY A 316 16.07 2.80 -7.66
C GLY A 316 16.05 2.69 -9.18
N VAL A 317 15.30 1.74 -9.76
CA VAL A 317 15.19 1.57 -11.21
C VAL A 317 14.58 2.80 -11.92
N ALA A 318 13.84 3.65 -11.20
CA ALA A 318 13.34 4.91 -11.74
C ALA A 318 14.39 6.05 -11.75
N ASN A 319 15.54 5.88 -11.08
CA ASN A 319 16.59 6.89 -10.97
C ASN A 319 17.11 7.30 -12.35
N VAL A 320 17.47 6.32 -13.19
CA VAL A 320 18.10 6.54 -14.50
C VAL A 320 17.21 7.34 -15.46
N PHE A 321 15.88 7.28 -15.29
CA PHE A 321 14.91 8.04 -16.08
C PHE A 321 14.56 9.41 -15.48
N GLY A 322 15.17 9.77 -14.34
CA GLY A 322 14.95 11.06 -13.70
C GLY A 322 13.52 11.27 -13.20
N LEU A 323 12.81 10.20 -12.81
CA LEU A 323 11.40 10.33 -12.41
C LEU A 323 11.27 11.14 -11.11
N ALA A 324 10.36 12.13 -11.10
CA ALA A 324 10.14 12.99 -9.93
C ALA A 324 9.34 12.27 -8.83
N GLY A 325 9.93 12.10 -7.65
CA GLY A 325 9.36 11.26 -6.60
C GLY A 325 8.03 11.75 -6.03
N ASN A 326 7.75 13.04 -6.08
CA ASN A 326 6.47 13.61 -5.65
C ASN A 326 5.26 13.20 -6.53
N LYS A 327 5.50 12.56 -7.68
CA LYS A 327 4.45 12.05 -8.58
C LYS A 327 4.05 10.59 -8.34
N TYR A 328 4.61 9.93 -7.32
CA TYR A 328 4.33 8.53 -6.98
C TYR A 328 3.93 8.37 -5.51
N GLY A 329 3.24 7.29 -5.19
CA GLY A 329 2.63 7.06 -3.88
C GLY A 329 1.20 7.55 -3.80
N TRP A 330 0.46 7.46 -4.92
CA TRP A 330 -0.94 7.87 -4.99
C TRP A 330 -1.83 6.68 -5.32
N MET A 331 -3.11 6.81 -4.98
CA MET A 331 -4.15 5.98 -5.57
C MET A 331 -4.39 6.38 -7.04
N VAL A 332 -4.38 5.40 -7.94
CA VAL A 332 -4.58 5.55 -9.39
C VAL A 332 -5.94 4.99 -9.80
N GLU A 333 -6.85 5.82 -10.29
CA GLU A 333 -8.13 5.37 -10.88
C GLU A 333 -7.93 5.00 -12.35
N ILE A 334 -8.44 3.83 -12.77
CA ILE A 334 -8.50 3.38 -14.16
C ILE A 334 -9.91 2.90 -14.53
N ASP A 335 -10.40 3.32 -15.69
CA ASP A 335 -11.60 2.78 -16.32
C ASP A 335 -11.25 1.62 -17.26
N PRO A 336 -11.49 0.36 -16.87
CA PRO A 336 -11.17 -0.79 -17.72
C PRO A 336 -11.97 -0.79 -19.03
N ALA A 337 -13.17 -0.20 -19.04
CA ALA A 337 -14.03 -0.13 -20.22
C ALA A 337 -13.60 0.97 -21.23
N ASN A 338 -12.70 1.88 -20.86
CA ASN A 338 -12.16 2.90 -21.76
C ASN A 338 -10.73 2.53 -22.18
N PRO A 339 -10.48 2.03 -23.41
CA PRO A 339 -9.14 1.63 -23.86
C PRO A 339 -8.12 2.77 -23.90
N ASN A 340 -8.58 4.03 -23.89
CA ASN A 340 -7.71 5.21 -23.89
C ASN A 340 -7.45 5.78 -22.50
N ASP A 341 -7.93 5.12 -21.44
CA ASP A 341 -7.62 5.52 -20.07
C ASP A 341 -6.36 4.81 -19.56
N TYR A 342 -5.33 5.61 -19.29
CA TYR A 342 -4.04 5.18 -18.76
C TYR A 342 -3.90 5.44 -17.26
N GLY A 343 -4.91 6.02 -16.62
CA GLY A 343 -4.95 6.22 -15.18
C GLY A 343 -4.92 7.70 -14.77
N THR A 344 -5.62 7.98 -13.67
CA THR A 344 -5.68 9.32 -13.06
C THR A 344 -5.32 9.25 -11.58
N LYS A 345 -4.35 10.06 -11.16
CA LYS A 345 -3.96 10.19 -9.75
C LYS A 345 -4.75 11.32 -9.08
N HIS A 346 -5.62 10.98 -8.14
CA HIS A 346 -6.48 11.95 -7.44
C HIS A 346 -5.81 12.47 -6.17
N SER A 347 -5.21 13.67 -6.23
CA SER A 347 -4.31 14.10 -5.15
C SER A 347 -5.00 14.34 -3.81
N TRP A 348 -6.31 14.54 -3.78
CA TRP A 348 -7.05 14.66 -2.52
C TRP A 348 -7.10 13.37 -1.69
N LEU A 349 -6.77 12.22 -2.28
CA LEU A 349 -6.61 10.97 -1.54
C LEU A 349 -5.29 10.93 -0.74
N GLY A 350 -4.40 11.90 -0.94
CA GLY A 350 -3.10 12.01 -0.26
C GLY A 350 -2.00 11.19 -0.93
N ARG A 351 -0.75 11.48 -0.59
CA ARG A 351 0.43 10.74 -1.02
C ARG A 351 1.08 10.02 0.15
N PHE A 352 1.09 8.69 0.09
CA PHE A 352 1.69 7.78 1.07
C PHE A 352 1.76 6.36 0.49
N ARG A 353 2.20 5.35 1.26
CA ARG A 353 2.25 3.95 0.79
C ARG A 353 0.85 3.36 0.84
N HIS A 354 0.05 3.56 -0.20
CA HIS A 354 -1.32 3.07 -0.20
C HIS A 354 -1.33 1.55 -0.31
N GLU A 355 -2.10 0.88 0.54
CA GLU A 355 -2.40 -0.56 0.38
C GLU A 355 -3.68 -0.76 -0.44
N ALA A 356 -4.83 -0.54 0.19
CA ALA A 356 -6.14 -0.78 -0.39
C ALA A 356 -7.05 0.45 -0.21
N VAL A 357 -8.26 0.38 -0.75
CA VAL A 357 -9.25 1.44 -0.58
C VAL A 357 -10.67 0.95 -0.31
N GLY A 358 -11.25 1.45 0.78
CA GLY A 358 -12.67 1.32 1.10
C GLY A 358 -13.46 2.51 0.56
N ILE A 359 -14.55 2.27 -0.16
CA ILE A 359 -15.36 3.31 -0.81
C ILE A 359 -16.79 3.28 -0.26
N ARG A 360 -17.28 4.43 0.20
CA ARG A 360 -18.70 4.68 0.49
C ARG A 360 -19.26 5.68 -0.50
N ALA A 361 -20.19 5.23 -1.34
CA ALA A 361 -20.93 6.05 -2.30
C ALA A 361 -22.44 5.90 -2.06
N GLU A 362 -23.04 6.89 -1.40
CA GLU A 362 -24.43 6.86 -0.95
C GLU A 362 -25.22 8.06 -1.50
N VAL A 363 -26.42 7.80 -2.02
CA VAL A 363 -27.28 8.84 -2.60
C VAL A 363 -27.51 9.98 -1.60
N GLY A 364 -27.26 11.21 -2.03
CA GLY A 364 -27.45 12.42 -1.22
C GLY A 364 -26.35 12.66 -0.17
N LYS A 365 -25.31 11.83 -0.14
CA LYS A 365 -24.16 11.96 0.77
C LYS A 365 -22.88 12.31 0.02
N PRO A 366 -21.88 12.90 0.69
CA PRO A 366 -20.52 12.98 0.15
C PRO A 366 -19.97 11.60 -0.23
N LEU A 367 -19.14 11.57 -1.28
CA LEU A 367 -18.31 10.43 -1.61
C LEU A 367 -17.17 10.33 -0.58
N VAL A 368 -16.95 9.13 -0.03
CA VAL A 368 -15.96 8.90 1.02
C VAL A 368 -15.05 7.73 0.69
N PHE A 369 -13.75 7.95 0.88
CA PHE A 369 -12.69 6.96 0.64
C PHE A 369 -11.90 6.75 1.92
N TYR A 370 -11.50 5.53 2.20
CA TYR A 370 -10.62 5.16 3.32
C TYR A 370 -9.42 4.39 2.80
N SER A 371 -8.23 4.69 3.28
CA SER A 371 -7.00 4.01 2.86
C SER A 371 -5.94 4.07 3.95
N GLY A 372 -5.15 3.00 4.06
CA GLY A 372 -4.00 2.90 4.97
C GLY A 372 -2.72 3.37 4.31
N CYS A 373 -1.80 3.92 5.11
CA CYS A 373 -0.39 4.03 4.75
C CYS A 373 0.36 2.83 5.31
N ASP A 374 0.62 1.79 4.51
CA ASP A 374 1.35 0.62 4.99
C ASP A 374 2.82 0.97 5.22
N ARG A 375 3.10 1.31 6.48
CA ARG A 375 4.43 1.35 7.06
C ARG A 375 4.31 1.28 8.57
N ARG A 376 5.40 0.94 9.23
CA ARG A 376 5.46 0.96 10.69
C ARG A 376 5.29 2.39 11.18
N GLY A 377 4.24 2.64 11.94
CA GLY A 377 3.84 4.00 12.35
C GLY A 377 3.03 4.77 11.30
N GLY A 378 2.57 4.11 10.23
CA GLY A 378 1.66 4.69 9.24
C GLY A 378 0.29 5.07 9.82
N HIS A 379 -0.61 5.62 9.00
CA HIS A 379 -1.91 6.13 9.47
C HIS A 379 -3.07 5.60 8.64
N LEU A 380 -4.25 5.62 9.23
CA LEU A 380 -5.52 5.46 8.51
C LEU A 380 -6.02 6.83 8.05
N TYR A 381 -6.41 6.93 6.79
CA TYR A 381 -6.93 8.16 6.20
C TYR A 381 -8.39 8.02 5.78
N LYS A 382 -9.04 9.18 5.72
CA LYS A 382 -10.38 9.37 5.16
C LYS A 382 -10.37 10.56 4.24
N PHE A 383 -10.87 10.41 3.02
CA PHE A 383 -11.22 11.52 2.15
C PHE A 383 -12.74 11.71 2.14
N VAL A 384 -13.19 12.96 2.15
CA VAL A 384 -14.60 13.34 2.00
C VAL A 384 -14.74 14.37 0.89
N SER A 385 -15.54 14.07 -0.13
CA SER A 385 -15.80 15.01 -1.22
C SER A 385 -16.60 16.22 -0.75
N LYS A 386 -16.41 17.35 -1.43
CA LYS A 386 -17.27 18.53 -1.23
C LYS A 386 -18.64 18.37 -1.88
N GLY A 387 -18.68 17.71 -3.04
CA GLY A 387 -19.92 17.35 -3.73
C GLY A 387 -20.59 16.13 -3.12
N ILE A 388 -21.76 15.77 -3.65
CA ILE A 388 -22.57 14.63 -3.22
C ILE A 388 -22.75 13.62 -4.35
N VAL A 389 -22.88 12.34 -3.98
CA VAL A 389 -23.25 11.26 -4.88
C VAL A 389 -24.74 11.37 -5.20
N LYS A 390 -25.08 11.41 -6.50
CA LYS A 390 -26.48 11.40 -6.97
C LYS A 390 -26.92 9.99 -7.32
N ASP A 391 -26.06 9.27 -8.02
CA ASP A 391 -26.19 7.85 -8.35
C ASP A 391 -24.83 7.18 -8.08
N PRO A 392 -24.74 6.19 -7.17
CA PRO A 392 -23.49 5.49 -6.89
C PRO A 392 -22.85 4.83 -8.11
N LYS A 393 -23.62 4.50 -9.15
CA LYS A 393 -23.13 3.82 -10.35
C LYS A 393 -22.70 4.76 -11.48
N ASP A 394 -22.90 6.06 -11.32
CA ASP A 394 -22.53 7.04 -12.34
C ASP A 394 -21.02 7.25 -12.41
N LYS A 395 -20.42 7.04 -13.58
CA LYS A 395 -18.99 7.29 -13.85
C LYS A 395 -18.60 8.75 -13.61
N ALA A 396 -19.54 9.69 -13.62
CA ALA A 396 -19.26 11.08 -13.27
C ALA A 396 -18.81 11.26 -11.81
N ASN A 397 -18.99 10.26 -10.94
CA ASN A 397 -18.54 10.30 -9.55
C ASN A 397 -17.01 10.49 -9.41
N SER A 398 -16.19 10.09 -10.38
CA SER A 398 -14.74 10.38 -10.37
C SER A 398 -14.43 11.88 -10.23
N LYS A 399 -15.30 12.77 -10.75
CA LYS A 399 -15.12 14.23 -10.60
C LYS A 399 -15.26 14.70 -9.16
N LEU A 400 -15.93 13.94 -8.29
CA LEU A 400 -16.06 14.28 -6.86
C LEU A 400 -14.73 14.17 -6.12
N LEU A 401 -13.74 13.48 -6.68
CA LEU A 401 -12.38 13.37 -6.13
C LEU A 401 -11.52 14.61 -6.40
N GLU A 402 -11.97 15.55 -7.23
CA GLU A 402 -11.24 16.78 -7.57
C GLU A 402 -11.33 17.86 -6.48
N GLU A 403 -12.38 17.81 -5.64
CA GLU A 403 -12.63 18.74 -4.54
C GLU A 403 -13.12 18.02 -3.27
N GLY A 404 -12.40 18.17 -2.17
CA GLY A 404 -12.81 17.66 -0.88
C GLY A 404 -11.80 18.00 0.22
N MET A 405 -11.66 17.10 1.19
CA MET A 405 -10.69 17.21 2.26
C MET A 405 -10.17 15.83 2.66
N LEU A 406 -8.86 15.75 2.89
CA LEU A 406 -8.21 14.57 3.45
C LEU A 406 -8.12 14.71 4.97
N TYR A 407 -8.35 13.62 5.68
CA TYR A 407 -8.29 13.52 7.12
C TYR A 407 -7.43 12.33 7.52
N ALA A 408 -6.75 12.44 8.66
CA ALA A 408 -6.01 11.34 9.29
C ALA A 408 -6.68 10.95 10.61
N ALA A 409 -6.71 9.65 10.91
CA ALA A 409 -7.37 9.13 12.10
C ALA A 409 -6.60 9.46 13.38
N LYS A 410 -7.34 9.81 14.43
CA LYS A 410 -6.88 9.78 15.82
C LYS A 410 -7.73 8.81 16.61
N PHE A 411 -7.11 7.74 17.09
CA PHE A 411 -7.72 6.74 17.96
C PHE A 411 -7.50 7.10 19.43
N ASN A 412 -8.54 6.94 20.24
CA ASN A 412 -8.49 7.03 21.70
C ASN A 412 -8.62 5.63 22.30
N ALA A 413 -7.93 5.37 23.41
CA ALA A 413 -7.88 4.06 24.04
C ALA A 413 -9.23 3.54 24.59
N ASP A 414 -10.26 4.37 24.63
CA ASP A 414 -11.63 4.04 25.07
C ASP A 414 -12.52 3.50 23.93
N GLY A 415 -11.94 3.20 22.76
CA GLY A 415 -12.70 2.74 21.60
C GLY A 415 -13.37 3.86 20.81
N THR A 416 -13.11 5.13 21.13
CA THR A 416 -13.56 6.28 20.31
C THR A 416 -12.44 6.80 19.42
N GLY A 417 -12.78 7.62 18.44
CA GLY A 417 -11.79 8.33 17.65
C GLY A 417 -12.40 9.50 16.87
N SER A 418 -11.52 10.24 16.21
CA SER A 418 -11.87 11.44 15.44
C SER A 418 -10.98 11.58 14.20
N TRP A 419 -11.46 12.34 13.23
CA TRP A 419 -10.78 12.63 11.98
C TRP A 419 -10.12 14.02 12.03
N ILE A 420 -8.79 14.09 11.90
CA ILE A 420 -8.03 15.35 11.87
C ILE A 420 -7.86 15.81 10.43
N ALA A 421 -8.40 16.99 10.08
CA ALA A 421 -8.27 17.54 8.73
C ALA A 421 -6.81 17.89 8.40
N LEU A 422 -6.33 17.53 7.21
CA LEU A 422 -5.02 17.91 6.69
C LEU A 422 -5.13 19.16 5.82
N LYS A 423 -5.22 20.31 6.48
CA LYS A 423 -5.31 21.64 5.86
C LYS A 423 -4.34 22.61 6.51
N SER A 424 -4.02 23.71 5.82
CA SER A 424 -3.04 24.68 6.29
C SER A 424 -3.33 25.24 7.68
N SER A 425 -4.59 25.40 8.08
CA SER A 425 -4.95 25.94 9.39
C SER A 425 -4.91 24.92 10.53
N THR A 426 -4.60 23.65 10.27
CA THR A 426 -4.59 22.61 11.32
C THR A 426 -3.39 22.81 12.23
N ALA A 427 -3.62 22.80 13.54
CA ALA A 427 -2.58 23.05 14.54
C ALA A 427 -1.55 21.91 14.58
N ILE A 428 -0.28 22.29 14.76
CA ILE A 428 0.83 21.35 15.00
C ILE A 428 0.67 20.75 16.40
N ASN A 429 0.57 19.43 16.46
CA ASN A 429 0.41 18.69 17.71
C ASN A 429 0.95 17.26 17.63
N PRO A 430 2.25 17.08 17.28
CA PRO A 430 2.84 15.75 17.17
C PRO A 430 2.76 14.99 18.50
N HIS A 431 2.73 13.66 18.40
CA HIS A 431 2.76 12.80 19.58
C HIS A 431 4.08 12.93 20.33
N LYS A 432 4.01 12.75 21.65
CA LYS A 432 5.21 12.51 22.47
C LYS A 432 5.82 11.17 22.09
N LEU A 433 7.12 11.04 22.22
CA LEU A 433 7.84 9.81 21.90
C LEU A 433 7.51 8.67 22.88
N GLU A 434 7.14 8.99 24.12
CA GLU A 434 6.80 8.01 25.16
C GLU A 434 5.63 7.07 24.80
N VAL A 435 4.71 7.51 23.91
CA VAL A 435 3.57 6.69 23.49
C VAL A 435 3.92 5.76 22.31
N LEU A 436 5.07 5.97 21.66
CA LEU A 436 5.49 5.24 20.47
C LEU A 436 6.44 4.11 20.86
N ALA A 437 6.20 2.90 20.37
CA ALA A 437 6.98 1.72 20.76
C ALA A 437 8.49 1.86 20.49
N GLY A 438 8.86 2.51 19.39
CA GLY A 438 10.22 2.79 18.97
C GLY A 438 10.79 4.10 19.48
N LYS A 439 10.02 4.90 20.25
CA LYS A 439 10.43 6.22 20.77
C LYS A 439 11.03 7.14 19.70
N MET A 440 10.50 7.07 18.49
CA MET A 440 10.95 7.84 17.33
C MET A 440 9.75 8.30 16.52
N LEU A 441 9.75 9.57 16.11
CA LEU A 441 8.75 10.13 15.21
C LEU A 441 9.44 10.85 14.05
N THR A 442 9.01 10.59 12.82
CA THR A 442 9.50 11.29 11.63
C THR A 442 8.69 12.57 11.40
N LEU A 443 9.38 13.70 11.30
CA LEU A 443 8.76 15.02 11.10
C LEU A 443 9.35 15.74 9.88
N PRO A 444 8.58 16.62 9.22
CA PRO A 444 9.09 17.43 8.12
C PRO A 444 10.30 18.27 8.53
N GLN A 445 11.41 18.20 7.79
CA GLN A 445 12.56 19.07 7.98
C GLN A 445 12.36 20.35 7.17
N ARG A 446 12.31 21.49 7.85
CA ARG A 446 12.03 22.81 7.26
C ARG A 446 12.95 23.87 7.86
N PRO A 447 13.49 24.80 7.04
CA PRO A 447 13.20 25.04 5.62
C PRO A 447 14.01 24.18 4.62
N GLU A 448 14.92 23.32 5.07
CA GLU A 448 15.88 22.62 4.20
C GLU A 448 15.24 21.60 3.24
N GLY A 449 14.04 21.12 3.57
CA GLY A 449 13.38 20.03 2.85
C GLY A 449 13.81 18.65 3.36
N GLY A 450 12.99 17.64 3.08
CA GLY A 450 13.17 16.30 3.62
C GLY A 450 12.49 16.08 4.97
N ILE A 451 13.03 15.14 5.74
CA ILE A 451 12.52 14.72 7.05
C ILE A 451 13.66 14.59 8.06
N PHE A 452 13.34 14.74 9.34
CA PHE A 452 14.23 14.36 10.43
C PHE A 452 13.53 13.38 11.37
N LYS A 453 14.32 12.58 12.10
CA LYS A 453 13.83 11.62 13.09
C LYS A 453 13.98 12.24 14.48
N ALA A 454 12.86 12.64 15.09
CA ALA A 454 12.84 13.06 16.47
C ALA A 454 12.98 11.83 17.37
N THR A 455 14.02 11.80 18.20
CA THR A 455 14.33 10.76 19.18
C THR A 455 14.41 11.31 20.61
N LYS A 456 14.28 12.64 20.77
CA LYS A 456 14.23 13.34 22.05
C LYS A 456 13.02 14.26 22.11
N GLU A 457 12.42 14.42 23.30
CA GLU A 457 11.23 15.26 23.48
C GLU A 457 11.52 16.75 23.24
N GLU A 458 12.76 17.19 23.45
CA GLU A 458 13.21 18.55 23.15
C GLU A 458 13.11 18.86 21.66
N GLU A 459 13.36 17.88 20.78
CA GLU A 459 13.25 18.05 19.32
C GLU A 459 11.78 18.25 18.90
N ILE A 460 10.85 17.55 19.57
CA ILE A 460 9.41 17.75 19.40
C ILE A 460 8.98 19.13 19.92
N ALA A 461 9.49 19.54 21.09
CA ALA A 461 9.20 20.85 21.67
C ALA A 461 9.71 21.99 20.77
N ASP A 462 10.92 21.86 20.22
CA ASP A 462 11.50 22.81 19.28
C ASP A 462 10.72 22.87 17.97
N PHE A 463 10.24 21.74 17.45
CA PHE A 463 9.38 21.72 16.27
C PHE A 463 8.08 22.50 16.51
N LYS A 464 7.42 22.27 17.65
CA LYS A 464 6.18 22.98 18.06
C LYS A 464 6.41 24.46 18.37
N SER A 465 7.61 24.83 18.83
CA SER A 465 7.95 26.23 19.10
C SER A 465 8.07 27.01 17.80
N LYS A 466 8.66 26.39 16.76
CA LYS A 466 8.87 26.96 15.42
C LYS A 466 7.60 27.02 14.56
N PHE A 467 6.76 25.99 14.60
CA PHE A 467 5.59 25.86 13.72
C PHE A 467 4.30 25.74 14.54
N LYS A 468 3.26 26.51 14.19
CA LYS A 468 1.97 26.54 14.90
C LYS A 468 0.88 25.82 14.13
N THR A 469 0.90 25.91 12.81
CA THR A 469 -0.04 25.23 11.91
C THR A 469 0.69 24.48 10.80
N LEU A 470 0.01 23.53 10.15
CA LEU A 470 0.55 22.84 8.97
C LEU A 470 0.99 23.84 7.89
N GLY A 471 0.27 24.94 7.71
CA GLY A 471 0.58 25.97 6.71
C GLY A 471 1.91 26.70 6.94
N ASP A 472 2.49 26.59 8.13
CA ASP A 472 3.82 27.15 8.46
C ASP A 472 4.97 26.26 7.94
N LEU A 473 4.69 24.98 7.67
CA LEU A 473 5.67 24.01 7.15
C LEU A 473 5.87 24.10 5.64
N TYR A 474 4.96 24.76 4.93
CA TYR A 474 4.93 24.75 3.46
C TYR A 474 4.84 26.16 2.87
N THR A 475 5.38 26.33 1.67
CA THR A 475 5.48 27.63 0.98
C THR A 475 4.65 27.66 -0.30
N GLY A 476 4.43 28.86 -0.85
CA GLY A 476 3.59 29.10 -2.02
C GLY A 476 2.22 29.68 -1.67
N SER A 477 1.36 29.79 -2.69
CA SER A 477 -0.06 30.15 -2.56
C SER A 477 -0.85 29.13 -1.73
N ASP A 478 -2.05 29.48 -1.29
CA ASP A 478 -2.90 28.57 -0.49
C ASP A 478 -3.14 27.22 -1.19
N ARG A 479 -3.35 27.25 -2.52
CA ARG A 479 -3.52 26.02 -3.31
C ARG A 479 -2.24 25.19 -3.37
N GLU A 480 -1.08 25.84 -3.55
CA GLU A 480 0.21 25.15 -3.55
C GLU A 480 0.53 24.58 -2.17
N LYS A 481 0.30 25.31 -1.09
CA LYS A 481 0.44 24.79 0.27
C LYS A 481 -0.44 23.58 0.52
N GLN A 482 -1.70 23.61 0.08
CA GLN A 482 -2.57 22.43 0.18
C GLN A 482 -2.04 21.27 -0.67
N GLY A 483 -1.51 21.54 -1.88
CA GLY A 483 -0.84 20.54 -2.70
C GLY A 483 0.39 19.92 -2.01
N ALA A 484 1.24 20.74 -1.40
CA ALA A 484 2.41 20.30 -0.66
C ALA A 484 2.03 19.47 0.59
N ILE A 485 0.98 19.86 1.32
CA ILE A 485 0.43 19.06 2.44
C ILE A 485 -0.01 17.68 1.96
N LEU A 486 -0.69 17.58 0.81
CA LEU A 486 -1.15 16.30 0.26
C LEU A 486 0.02 15.44 -0.27
N ILE A 487 1.04 16.07 -0.87
CA ILE A 487 2.28 15.40 -1.30
C ILE A 487 3.08 14.85 -0.10
N ASP A 488 3.04 15.56 1.04
CA ASP A 488 3.77 15.24 2.27
C ASP A 488 2.84 14.61 3.34
N ALA A 489 1.71 14.01 2.92
CA ALA A 489 0.56 13.70 3.78
C ALA A 489 0.92 12.84 5.00
N HIS A 490 1.81 11.86 4.85
CA HIS A 490 2.29 11.06 5.99
C HIS A 490 2.99 11.90 7.06
N TYR A 491 3.94 12.73 6.67
CA TYR A 491 4.67 13.55 7.64
C TYR A 491 3.83 14.73 8.15
N ALA A 492 2.88 15.23 7.35
CA ALA A 492 1.86 16.15 7.80
C ALA A 492 0.95 15.54 8.87
N ALA A 493 0.55 14.26 8.71
CA ALA A 493 -0.24 13.52 9.68
C ALA A 493 0.52 13.31 11.00
N ASN A 494 1.82 12.97 10.95
CA ASN A 494 2.69 12.95 12.12
C ASN A 494 2.72 14.32 12.83
N ALA A 495 2.85 15.41 12.07
CA ALA A 495 2.95 16.77 12.61
C ALA A 495 1.67 17.25 13.31
N VAL A 496 0.49 16.74 12.94
CA VAL A 496 -0.79 17.10 13.59
C VAL A 496 -1.23 16.10 14.66
N GLY A 497 -0.45 15.04 14.90
CA GLY A 497 -0.75 14.04 15.92
C GLY A 497 -1.85 13.06 15.52
N ALA A 498 -1.88 12.66 14.23
CA ALA A 498 -2.58 11.45 13.82
C ALA A 498 -1.92 10.23 14.47
N THR A 499 -2.73 9.24 14.84
CA THR A 499 -2.23 8.05 15.53
C THR A 499 -1.28 7.27 14.63
N CYS A 500 -0.07 7.01 15.11
CA CYS A 500 0.87 6.07 14.46
C CYS A 500 0.34 4.64 14.66
N THR A 501 0.08 3.93 13.58
CA THR A 501 -0.61 2.63 13.61
C THR A 501 0.31 1.46 13.27
N ALA A 502 -0.16 0.25 13.53
CA ALA A 502 0.58 -0.99 13.33
C ALA A 502 0.45 -1.53 11.90
N ARG A 503 0.98 -0.77 10.93
CA ARG A 503 0.99 -1.11 9.49
C ARG A 503 -0.42 -1.38 8.92
N PRO A 504 -1.21 -0.31 8.66
CA PRO A 504 -2.54 -0.44 8.10
C PRO A 504 -2.44 -0.88 6.63
N GLU A 505 -2.86 -2.10 6.36
CA GLU A 505 -2.93 -2.69 5.02
C GLU A 505 -4.38 -2.61 4.52
N ASP A 506 -5.01 -3.77 4.28
CA ASP A 506 -6.30 -3.90 3.62
C ASP A 506 -7.43 -3.15 4.33
N THR A 507 -8.26 -2.48 3.52
CA THR A 507 -9.48 -1.80 3.98
C THR A 507 -10.70 -2.30 3.22
N LYS A 508 -11.80 -2.57 3.93
CA LYS A 508 -13.03 -3.06 3.32
C LYS A 508 -14.27 -2.47 3.99
N ILE A 509 -15.19 -1.98 3.18
CA ILE A 509 -16.52 -1.56 3.65
C ILE A 509 -17.43 -2.79 3.67
N ALA A 510 -18.00 -3.08 4.84
CA ALA A 510 -19.00 -4.11 5.00
C ALA A 510 -20.40 -3.61 4.58
N PRO A 511 -21.36 -4.52 4.27
CA PRO A 511 -22.70 -4.11 3.82
C PRO A 511 -23.47 -3.21 4.80
N ASP A 512 -23.12 -3.24 6.09
CA ASP A 512 -23.71 -2.38 7.11
C ASP A 512 -23.07 -0.96 7.17
N GLY A 513 -22.07 -0.68 6.33
CA GLY A 513 -21.35 0.59 6.28
C GLY A 513 -20.13 0.68 7.21
N SER A 514 -19.85 -0.35 7.99
CA SER A 514 -18.65 -0.41 8.85
C SER A 514 -17.38 -0.64 8.02
N LEU A 515 -16.28 -0.04 8.46
CA LEU A 515 -14.96 -0.18 7.85
C LEU A 515 -14.16 -1.23 8.61
N PHE A 516 -13.64 -2.23 7.91
CA PHE A 516 -12.63 -3.16 8.43
C PHE A 516 -11.25 -2.73 7.95
N ILE A 517 -10.26 -2.80 8.84
CA ILE A 517 -8.86 -2.49 8.57
C ILE A 517 -7.99 -3.64 9.09
N ALA A 518 -7.12 -4.17 8.25
CA ALA A 518 -6.04 -5.04 8.67
C ALA A 518 -4.84 -4.19 9.14
N PHE A 519 -4.34 -4.47 10.34
CA PHE A 519 -3.10 -3.92 10.85
C PHE A 519 -2.10 -5.06 10.97
N THR A 520 -1.17 -5.18 10.03
CA THR A 520 -0.46 -6.44 9.79
C THR A 520 0.61 -6.74 10.82
N SER A 521 1.25 -5.71 11.37
CA SER A 521 2.34 -5.90 12.33
C SER A 521 2.62 -4.67 13.19
N GLY A 522 2.81 -4.91 14.49
CA GLY A 522 3.23 -3.91 15.46
C GLY A 522 4.75 -3.73 15.58
N SER A 523 5.55 -4.36 14.73
CA SER A 523 7.02 -4.24 14.76
C SER A 523 7.49 -2.80 14.70
N ILE A 524 8.65 -2.56 15.33
CA ILE A 524 9.34 -1.27 15.32
C ILE A 524 10.28 -1.20 14.11
N SER A 525 10.33 -0.06 13.42
CA SER A 525 11.37 0.24 12.45
C SER A 525 12.19 1.45 12.90
N SER A 526 13.51 1.33 12.80
CA SER A 526 14.43 2.42 13.01
C SER A 526 14.43 3.45 11.87
N SER A 527 13.83 3.12 10.72
CA SER A 527 13.68 4.01 9.57
C SER A 527 12.31 4.71 9.53
N ASP A 528 11.23 3.94 9.58
CA ASP A 528 9.88 4.42 9.27
C ASP A 528 9.14 4.90 10.53
N GLY A 529 9.30 4.22 11.66
CA GLY A 529 8.57 4.52 12.88
C GLY A 529 8.05 3.27 13.58
N SER A 530 7.01 3.45 14.39
CA SER A 530 6.44 2.40 15.23
C SER A 530 5.02 2.74 15.63
N PRO A 531 4.20 1.75 16.03
CA PRO A 531 2.84 2.02 16.43
C PRO A 531 2.74 2.68 17.81
N ASP A 532 1.58 3.30 18.05
CA ASP A 532 1.16 3.88 19.32
C ASP A 532 0.72 2.79 20.31
N LEU A 533 1.45 2.67 21.43
CA LEU A 533 1.24 1.68 22.48
C LEU A 533 -0.04 1.90 23.29
N ARG A 534 -0.75 3.01 23.11
CA ARG A 534 -2.08 3.19 23.72
C ARG A 534 -3.12 2.29 23.05
N ILE A 535 -2.91 1.95 21.77
CA ILE A 535 -3.84 1.19 20.94
C ILE A 535 -3.26 -0.18 20.57
N PHE A 536 -2.04 -0.20 20.04
CA PHE A 536 -1.43 -1.38 19.43
C PHE A 536 -0.41 -2.02 20.37
N LYS A 537 -0.91 -2.74 21.37
CA LYS A 537 -0.08 -3.45 22.34
C LYS A 537 -0.65 -4.82 22.70
N GLY A 538 0.23 -5.70 23.14
CA GLY A 538 -0.12 -6.98 23.73
C GLY A 538 -0.49 -6.85 25.20
N ALA A 539 -0.86 -7.97 25.81
CA ALA A 539 -1.17 -8.05 27.24
C ALA A 539 0.03 -7.68 28.14
N ASP A 540 1.25 -7.79 27.63
CA ASP A 540 2.50 -7.40 28.31
C ASP A 540 2.80 -5.90 28.20
N GLY A 541 1.95 -5.13 27.52
CA GLY A 541 2.10 -3.69 27.30
C GLY A 541 3.10 -3.33 26.19
N LYS A 542 3.71 -4.29 25.50
CA LYS A 542 4.63 -4.05 24.39
C LYS A 542 3.90 -4.06 23.06
N ALA A 543 4.54 -3.54 22.02
CA ALA A 543 4.00 -3.64 20.67
C ALA A 543 3.83 -5.11 20.27
N TYR A 544 2.67 -5.43 19.70
CA TYR A 544 2.31 -6.80 19.37
C TYR A 544 2.52 -7.08 17.88
N GLU A 545 3.28 -8.12 17.58
CA GLU A 545 3.77 -8.33 16.22
C GLU A 545 2.73 -8.90 15.27
N TYR A 546 1.83 -9.75 15.77
CA TYR A 546 1.06 -10.66 14.91
C TYR A 546 -0.20 -10.04 14.29
N GLY A 547 -0.36 -8.73 14.40
CA GLY A 547 -1.41 -7.99 13.71
C GLY A 547 -2.80 -8.07 14.35
N TRP A 548 -3.70 -7.26 13.80
CA TRP A 548 -5.09 -7.06 14.23
C TRP A 548 -6.02 -6.89 13.04
N ILE A 549 -7.28 -7.22 13.23
CA ILE A 549 -8.37 -6.73 12.40
C ILE A 549 -9.20 -5.78 13.26
N MET A 550 -9.29 -4.53 12.84
CA MET A 550 -10.12 -3.51 13.47
C MET A 550 -11.42 -3.32 12.69
N ARG A 551 -12.52 -3.12 13.41
CA ARG A 551 -13.78 -2.61 12.85
C ARG A 551 -13.98 -1.17 13.34
N LEU A 552 -14.30 -0.26 12.42
CA LEU A 552 -14.58 1.15 12.66
C LEU A 552 -16.00 1.47 12.18
N ASN A 553 -16.77 2.15 13.03
CA ASN A 553 -18.12 2.61 12.75
C ASN A 553 -18.17 4.13 12.87
N GLU A 554 -18.48 4.81 11.78
CA GLU A 554 -18.74 6.25 11.78
C GLU A 554 -19.97 6.58 12.65
N ASP A 555 -19.95 7.73 13.32
CA ASP A 555 -21.07 8.16 14.14
C ASP A 555 -22.40 8.19 13.35
N ALA A 556 -23.42 7.56 13.94
CA ALA A 556 -24.74 7.36 13.31
C ALA A 556 -24.67 6.72 11.91
N ASN A 557 -23.59 5.98 11.61
CA ASN A 557 -23.28 5.40 10.32
C ASN A 557 -23.30 6.40 9.16
N LYS A 558 -22.95 7.66 9.41
CA LYS A 558 -22.91 8.70 8.38
C LYS A 558 -21.51 8.78 7.75
N PRO A 559 -21.37 8.66 6.42
CA PRO A 559 -20.07 8.79 5.76
C PRO A 559 -19.34 10.09 6.11
N GLU A 560 -20.07 11.20 6.27
CA GLU A 560 -19.54 12.52 6.57
C GLU A 560 -19.17 12.75 8.05
N ALA A 561 -19.36 11.77 8.94
CA ALA A 561 -19.05 11.93 10.35
C ALA A 561 -17.56 12.23 10.60
N MET A 562 -17.27 13.01 11.63
CA MET A 562 -15.89 13.37 12.01
C MET A 562 -15.44 12.66 13.29
N ASN A 563 -16.31 11.85 13.88
CA ASN A 563 -16.03 10.98 15.01
C ASN A 563 -16.53 9.57 14.69
N PHE A 564 -15.91 8.60 15.34
CA PHE A 564 -16.20 7.19 15.13
C PHE A 564 -15.97 6.39 16.40
N LYS A 565 -16.49 5.16 16.40
CA LYS A 565 -16.15 4.11 17.37
C LYS A 565 -15.38 3.00 16.67
N TRP A 566 -14.48 2.35 17.39
CA TRP A 566 -13.69 1.26 16.87
C TRP A 566 -13.53 0.15 17.91
N SER A 567 -13.30 -1.07 17.42
CA SER A 567 -12.95 -2.24 18.22
C SER A 567 -12.03 -3.17 17.44
N MET A 568 -11.15 -3.90 18.15
CA MET A 568 -10.40 -5.00 17.55
C MET A 568 -11.31 -6.23 17.54
N VAL A 569 -11.57 -6.79 16.36
CA VAL A 569 -12.46 -7.95 16.17
C VAL A 569 -11.69 -9.25 16.01
N ALA A 570 -10.41 -9.17 15.65
CA ALA A 570 -9.50 -10.30 15.62
C ALA A 570 -8.05 -9.85 15.85
N THR A 571 -7.20 -10.78 16.28
CA THR A 571 -5.74 -10.63 16.37
C THR A 571 -5.10 -11.86 15.76
N GLY A 572 -3.95 -11.70 15.09
CA GLY A 572 -3.15 -12.86 14.72
C GLY A 572 -2.42 -13.45 15.92
N GLY A 573 -1.57 -14.46 15.70
CA GLY A 573 -0.72 -15.07 16.73
C GLY A 573 -0.92 -16.58 16.87
N GLU A 574 -0.18 -17.17 17.81
CA GLU A 574 -0.33 -18.60 18.12
C GLU A 574 -1.66 -18.84 18.86
N PRO A 575 -2.43 -19.89 18.48
CA PRO A 575 -3.60 -20.32 19.23
C PRO A 575 -3.22 -20.64 20.69
N ALA A 576 -4.07 -20.21 21.62
CA ALA A 576 -3.87 -20.34 23.06
C ALA A 576 -3.85 -21.79 23.57
#